data_AF-A0A1Y1QQS4-F1
#
_entry.id   AF-A0A1Y1QQS4-F1
#
_cell.length_a   1.000
_cell.length_b   1.000
_cell.length_c   1.000
_cell.angle_alpha   90.00
_cell.angle_beta   90.00
_cell.angle_gamma   90.00
#
_symmetry.space_group_name_H-M   'P 1'
#
loop_
_entity.id
_entity.type
_entity.pdbx_description
1 polymer ?
#
loop_
_entity_poly.entity_id
_entity_poly.type
_entity_poly.pdbx_seq_one_letter_code
_entity_poly.pdbx_strand_id
1 'polypeptide(L)'
;MTAVSTTSYASPAYLPAWIKGEMNCKIDGRPAKMTWKIENRYEGNCDSSGEYCTQAEYAVSVGSFSDNGGQWIPLESRGSRNNGNTFLIRYKGAEPDNWELTFVPSTEVATGWTTWRGNRYTLSCWKGDVPLPERCDAYATNAVQQYQSAQRLFCGIPTDARWQDNRNAHYNWCMQSKGNPTWLNAENKARSDALAQCRRTTVGGGIRHNLPR
;
A
#
# COMPACT_ATOMS: atom_id res chain seq x y z
N MET A 1 -26.03 15.43 -43.37
CA MET A 1 -25.81 14.46 -42.27
C MET A 1 -25.91 15.23 -40.97
N THR A 2 -27.01 15.05 -40.25
CA THR A 2 -27.27 15.76 -38.99
C THR A 2 -27.11 14.75 -37.87
N ALA A 3 -25.95 14.69 -37.25
CA ALA A 3 -25.72 13.85 -36.08
C ALA A 3 -26.43 14.48 -34.89
N VAL A 4 -27.46 13.82 -34.36
CA VAL A 4 -28.07 14.20 -33.08
C VAL A 4 -27.36 13.43 -31.98
N SER A 5 -26.36 14.06 -31.37
CA SER A 5 -25.68 13.51 -30.19
C SER A 5 -26.54 13.75 -28.95
N THR A 6 -27.25 12.73 -28.48
CA THR A 6 -27.83 12.75 -27.13
C THR A 6 -26.78 12.27 -26.13
N THR A 7 -26.16 13.19 -25.40
CA THR A 7 -25.28 12.86 -24.27
C THR A 7 -26.11 12.36 -23.09
N SER A 8 -26.18 11.04 -22.91
CA SER A 8 -26.68 10.47 -21.66
C SER A 8 -25.61 10.61 -20.58
N TYR A 9 -25.87 11.42 -19.55
CA TYR A 9 -25.00 11.56 -18.38
C TYR A 9 -24.99 10.25 -17.57
N ALA A 10 -24.07 9.35 -17.87
CA ALA A 10 -23.83 8.19 -17.03
C ALA A 10 -23.22 8.64 -15.68
N SER A 11 -23.64 8.00 -14.59
CA SER A 11 -23.08 8.28 -13.26
C SER A 11 -21.56 8.07 -13.24
N PRO A 12 -20.79 8.91 -12.54
CA PRO A 12 -19.35 8.75 -12.46
C PRO A 12 -19.00 7.41 -11.80
N ALA A 13 -18.05 6.67 -12.37
CA ALA A 13 -17.53 5.47 -11.73
C ALA A 13 -16.90 5.82 -10.39
N TYR A 14 -17.29 5.10 -9.35
CA TYR A 14 -16.71 5.25 -8.01
C TYR A 14 -15.57 4.25 -7.81
N LEU A 15 -14.37 4.77 -7.52
CA LEU A 15 -13.21 3.98 -7.13
C LEU A 15 -12.64 4.53 -5.81
N PRO A 16 -12.68 3.77 -4.70
CA PRO A 16 -12.09 4.22 -3.44
C PRO A 16 -10.60 4.56 -3.60
N ALA A 17 -10.16 5.63 -2.94
CA ALA A 17 -8.77 6.09 -3.03
C ALA A 17 -7.74 5.04 -2.55
N TRP A 18 -8.13 4.18 -1.61
CA TRP A 18 -7.27 3.14 -1.05
C TRP A 18 -6.96 2.03 -2.07
N ILE A 19 -7.88 1.73 -3.00
CA ILE A 19 -7.70 0.67 -4.01
C ILE A 19 -7.16 1.20 -5.35
N LYS A 20 -7.32 2.50 -5.63
CA LYS A 20 -6.85 3.13 -6.87
C LYS A 20 -5.33 3.01 -7.03
N GLY A 21 -4.88 2.62 -8.23
CA GLY A 21 -3.48 2.46 -8.60
C GLY A 21 -2.98 1.04 -8.36
N GLU A 22 -1.65 0.90 -8.28
CA GLU A 22 -1.00 -0.38 -8.05
C GLU A 22 -1.03 -0.78 -6.57
N MET A 23 -1.17 -2.09 -6.34
CA MET A 23 -1.17 -2.72 -5.04
C MET A 23 -0.31 -3.99 -5.07
N ASN A 24 0.44 -4.19 -3.99
CA ASN A 24 1.04 -5.48 -3.69
C ASN A 24 0.02 -6.32 -2.93
N CYS A 25 -0.06 -7.60 -3.27
CA CYS A 25 -1.04 -8.51 -2.70
C CYS A 25 -0.40 -9.85 -2.31
N LYS A 26 -1.12 -10.60 -1.46
CA LYS A 26 -0.93 -12.03 -1.25
C LYS A 26 -2.24 -12.76 -1.50
N ILE A 27 -2.17 -13.81 -2.32
CA ILE A 27 -3.25 -14.80 -2.50
C ILE A 27 -2.79 -16.11 -1.88
N ASP A 28 -3.47 -16.52 -0.81
CA ASP A 28 -3.09 -17.74 -0.06
C ASP A 28 -1.59 -17.77 0.31
N GLY A 29 -1.08 -16.62 0.79
CA GLY A 29 0.33 -16.43 1.14
C GLY A 29 1.28 -16.19 -0.05
N ARG A 30 0.87 -16.47 -1.28
CA ARG A 30 1.71 -16.31 -2.49
C ARG A 30 1.71 -14.86 -2.98
N PRO A 31 2.85 -14.33 -3.46
CA PRO A 31 2.91 -12.96 -3.98
C PRO A 31 1.96 -12.75 -5.16
N ALA A 32 1.24 -11.65 -5.15
CA ALA A 32 0.36 -11.24 -6.24
C ALA A 32 0.40 -9.73 -6.42
N LYS A 33 -0.11 -9.24 -7.54
CA LYS A 33 -0.27 -7.82 -7.81
C LYS A 33 -1.66 -7.52 -8.30
N MET A 34 -2.13 -6.32 -7.97
CA MET A 34 -3.42 -5.81 -8.41
C MET A 34 -3.26 -4.36 -8.85
N THR A 35 -4.02 -3.93 -9.86
CA THR A 35 -4.09 -2.52 -10.26
C THR A 35 -5.52 -2.13 -10.55
N TRP A 36 -5.91 -0.91 -10.19
CA TRP A 36 -7.24 -0.36 -10.48
C TRP A 36 -7.18 1.06 -11.02
N LYS A 37 -8.02 1.34 -12.00
CA LYS A 37 -8.19 2.67 -12.59
C LYS A 37 -9.63 2.90 -13.02
N ILE A 38 -9.95 4.18 -13.23
CA ILE A 38 -11.17 4.58 -13.92
C ILE A 38 -10.82 4.69 -15.41
N GLU A 39 -11.63 4.08 -16.25
CA GLU A 39 -11.55 4.18 -17.71
C GLU A 39 -12.88 4.66 -18.28
N ASN A 40 -12.84 5.40 -19.38
CA ASN A 40 -14.04 5.72 -20.14
C ASN A 40 -14.29 4.58 -21.15
N ARG A 41 -15.55 4.15 -21.23
CA ARG A 41 -16.05 3.21 -22.23
C ARG A 41 -17.08 3.91 -23.10
N TYR A 42 -17.16 3.44 -24.34
CA TYR A 42 -18.10 3.91 -25.34
C TYR A 42 -19.01 2.75 -25.71
N GLU A 43 -20.31 2.94 -25.53
CA GLU A 43 -21.33 2.06 -26.09
C GLU A 43 -21.99 2.77 -27.25
N GLY A 44 -21.85 2.19 -28.44
CA GLY A 44 -22.48 2.65 -29.65
C GLY A 44 -23.56 1.65 -30.07
N ASN A 45 -24.73 2.15 -30.43
CA ASN A 45 -25.72 1.36 -31.14
C ASN A 45 -26.18 2.15 -32.37
N CYS A 46 -26.17 1.51 -33.52
CA CYS A 46 -26.71 2.07 -34.75
C CYS A 46 -27.96 1.31 -35.13
N ASP A 47 -28.91 2.00 -35.76
CA ASP A 47 -30.04 1.34 -36.39
C ASP A 47 -29.59 0.42 -37.54
N SER A 48 -30.49 -0.41 -38.06
CA SER A 48 -30.17 -1.38 -39.11
C SER A 48 -29.69 -0.75 -40.42
N SER A 49 -29.94 0.55 -40.63
CA SER A 49 -29.47 1.30 -41.80
C SER A 49 -28.07 1.89 -41.61
N GLY A 50 -27.59 1.99 -40.36
CA GLY A 50 -26.34 2.68 -40.02
C GLY A 50 -26.44 4.21 -40.10
N GLU A 51 -27.63 4.76 -40.34
CA GLU A 51 -27.86 6.20 -40.52
C GLU A 51 -28.02 6.92 -39.17
N TYR A 52 -28.53 6.21 -38.15
CA TYR A 52 -28.75 6.75 -36.81
C TYR A 52 -27.96 5.97 -35.77
N CYS A 53 -26.82 6.52 -35.37
CA CYS A 53 -25.99 5.97 -34.30
C CYS A 53 -26.14 6.80 -33.03
N THR A 54 -26.48 6.14 -31.92
CA THR A 54 -26.33 6.69 -30.58
C THR A 54 -25.01 6.23 -29.99
N GLN A 55 -24.25 7.16 -29.41
CA GLN A 55 -23.04 6.84 -28.64
C GLN A 55 -23.22 7.37 -27.22
N ALA A 56 -23.04 6.48 -26.25
CA ALA A 56 -22.98 6.83 -24.84
C ALA A 56 -21.55 6.63 -24.35
N GLU A 57 -20.99 7.67 -23.72
CA GLU A 57 -19.75 7.56 -22.96
C GLU A 57 -20.08 7.37 -21.48
N TYR A 58 -19.43 6.40 -20.85
CA TYR A 58 -19.58 6.16 -19.42
C TYR A 58 -18.25 5.77 -18.78
N ALA A 59 -18.04 6.19 -17.54
CA ALA A 59 -16.87 5.81 -16.77
C ALA A 59 -17.10 4.44 -16.12
N VAL A 60 -16.06 3.62 -16.06
CA VAL A 60 -16.02 2.33 -15.35
C VAL A 60 -14.79 2.20 -14.48
N SER A 61 -14.93 1.49 -13.37
CA SER A 61 -13.79 1.06 -12.57
C SER A 61 -13.34 -0.32 -13.02
N VAL A 62 -12.15 -0.39 -13.61
CA VAL A 62 -11.54 -1.62 -14.10
C VAL A 62 -10.27 -1.91 -13.33
N GLY A 63 -9.93 -3.19 -13.24
CA GLY A 63 -8.70 -3.62 -12.64
C GLY A 63 -8.08 -4.80 -13.36
N SER A 64 -6.88 -5.15 -12.93
CA SER A 64 -6.20 -6.36 -13.35
C SER A 64 -5.54 -7.01 -12.14
N PHE A 65 -5.42 -8.33 -12.18
CA PHE A 65 -4.75 -9.12 -11.14
C PHE A 65 -3.76 -10.10 -11.74
N SER A 66 -2.60 -10.27 -11.11
CA SER A 66 -1.58 -11.24 -11.49
C SER A 66 -1.15 -12.01 -10.25
N ASP A 67 -1.22 -13.34 -10.34
CA ASP A 67 -0.77 -14.27 -9.32
C ASP A 67 0.65 -14.73 -9.63
N ASN A 68 1.58 -14.49 -8.71
CA ASN A 68 2.97 -14.93 -8.76
C ASN A 68 3.70 -14.61 -10.09
N GLY A 69 3.43 -13.42 -10.65
CA GLY A 69 4.00 -12.98 -11.92
C GLY A 69 3.41 -13.65 -13.17
N GLY A 70 2.32 -14.41 -12.99
CA GLY A 70 1.56 -14.99 -14.08
C GLY A 70 0.79 -13.97 -14.92
N GLN A 71 0.01 -14.46 -15.87
CA GLN A 71 -0.80 -13.64 -16.75
C GLN A 71 -1.75 -12.72 -15.97
N TRP A 72 -1.83 -11.46 -16.40
CA TRP A 72 -2.79 -10.51 -15.88
C TRP A 72 -4.20 -10.87 -16.33
N ILE A 73 -5.11 -11.03 -15.38
CA ILE A 73 -6.52 -11.29 -15.62
C ILE A 73 -7.36 -10.04 -15.40
N PRO A 74 -8.35 -9.76 -16.27
CA PRO A 74 -9.17 -8.56 -16.19
C PRO A 74 -10.22 -8.66 -15.09
N LEU A 75 -10.38 -7.57 -14.36
CA LEU A 75 -11.35 -7.38 -13.29
C LEU A 75 -12.25 -6.17 -13.56
N GLU A 76 -13.44 -6.20 -12.99
CA GLU A 76 -14.38 -5.09 -13.02
C GLU A 76 -14.98 -4.86 -11.64
N SER A 77 -15.21 -3.60 -11.29
CA SER A 77 -15.86 -3.25 -10.03
C SER A 77 -17.33 -3.63 -10.07
N ARG A 78 -17.83 -4.22 -8.98
CA ARG A 78 -19.28 -4.38 -8.73
C ARG A 78 -19.83 -3.32 -7.79
N GLY A 79 -19.00 -2.35 -7.42
CA GLY A 79 -19.33 -1.30 -6.47
C GLY A 79 -18.66 -1.50 -5.12
N SER A 80 -19.14 -0.73 -4.14
CA SER A 80 -18.58 -0.69 -2.80
C SER A 80 -19.68 -0.79 -1.74
N ARG A 81 -19.29 -1.21 -0.54
CA ARG A 81 -20.14 -1.27 0.66
C ARG A 81 -19.40 -0.62 1.83
N ASN A 82 -20.09 -0.46 2.96
CA ASN A 82 -19.51 0.02 4.21
C ASN A 82 -18.77 1.35 4.02
N ASN A 83 -19.45 2.35 3.45
CA ASN A 83 -18.91 3.67 3.15
C ASN A 83 -17.62 3.66 2.28
N GLY A 84 -17.51 2.67 1.38
CA GLY A 84 -16.35 2.55 0.48
C GLY A 84 -15.20 1.71 1.02
N ASN A 85 -15.31 1.16 2.23
CA ASN A 85 -14.26 0.32 2.82
C ASN A 85 -14.26 -1.10 2.23
N THR A 86 -15.42 -1.63 1.83
CA THR A 86 -15.50 -2.92 1.16
C THR A 86 -15.67 -2.70 -0.34
N PHE A 87 -14.79 -3.30 -1.14
CA PHE A 87 -14.80 -3.24 -2.59
C PHE A 87 -15.14 -4.62 -3.17
N LEU A 88 -16.17 -4.65 -4.01
CA LEU A 88 -16.66 -5.87 -4.62
C LEU A 88 -16.10 -5.96 -6.04
N ILE A 89 -15.55 -7.12 -6.37
CA ILE A 89 -14.76 -7.33 -7.59
C ILE A 89 -15.41 -8.47 -8.37
N ARG A 90 -15.44 -8.33 -9.69
CA ARG A 90 -15.84 -9.38 -10.62
C ARG A 90 -14.67 -9.75 -11.53
N TYR A 91 -14.38 -11.04 -11.63
CA TYR A 91 -13.53 -11.56 -12.69
C TYR A 91 -14.29 -11.59 -14.03
N LYS A 92 -13.66 -11.13 -15.12
CA LYS A 92 -14.27 -11.02 -16.45
C LYS A 92 -14.01 -12.24 -17.36
N GLY A 93 -13.53 -13.35 -16.81
CA GLY A 93 -13.36 -14.59 -17.59
C GLY A 93 -14.62 -15.42 -17.70
N ALA A 94 -14.44 -16.69 -18.08
CA ALA A 94 -15.52 -17.64 -18.32
C ALA A 94 -16.35 -17.93 -17.05
N GLU A 95 -15.73 -17.83 -15.88
CA GLU A 95 -16.37 -18.05 -14.59
C GLU A 95 -16.70 -16.70 -13.95
N PRO A 96 -17.97 -16.40 -13.63
CA PRO A 96 -18.35 -15.16 -12.96
C PRO A 96 -18.00 -15.24 -11.47
N ASP A 97 -16.71 -15.23 -11.17
CA ASP A 97 -16.21 -15.23 -9.80
C ASP A 97 -16.34 -13.85 -9.17
N ASN A 98 -16.81 -13.84 -7.93
CA ASN A 98 -16.95 -12.64 -7.11
C ASN A 98 -15.85 -12.63 -6.08
N TRP A 99 -15.09 -11.54 -6.01
CA TRP A 99 -14.05 -11.35 -5.00
C TRP A 99 -14.43 -10.15 -4.14
N GLU A 100 -13.83 -10.07 -2.96
CA GLU A 100 -14.10 -9.02 -2.00
C GLU A 100 -12.82 -8.61 -1.29
N LEU A 101 -12.66 -7.30 -1.10
CA LEU A 101 -11.61 -6.70 -0.29
C LEU A 101 -12.21 -5.68 0.66
N THR A 102 -11.92 -5.81 1.94
CA THR A 102 -12.29 -4.84 2.98
C THR A 102 -11.04 -4.18 3.53
N PHE A 103 -10.96 -2.86 3.34
CA PHE A 103 -9.88 -2.00 3.79
C PHE A 103 -9.97 -1.71 5.28
N VAL A 104 -8.84 -1.86 5.97
CA VAL A 104 -8.67 -1.53 7.38
C VAL A 104 -7.82 -0.26 7.48
N PRO A 105 -8.42 0.91 7.74
CA PRO A 105 -7.69 2.18 7.70
C PRO A 105 -6.52 2.30 8.67
N SER A 106 -6.57 1.60 9.81
CA SER A 106 -5.51 1.63 10.82
C SER A 106 -4.24 0.88 10.40
N THR A 107 -4.34 -0.08 9.49
CA THR A 107 -3.20 -0.88 8.99
C THR A 107 -2.90 -0.62 7.52
N GLU A 108 -3.75 0.14 6.82
CA GLU A 108 -3.68 0.35 5.38
C GLU A 108 -3.60 -0.96 4.56
N VAL A 109 -4.15 -2.04 5.11
CA VAL A 109 -4.27 -3.35 4.46
C VAL A 109 -5.73 -3.59 4.13
N ALA A 110 -5.98 -4.00 2.90
CA ALA A 110 -7.25 -4.59 2.49
C ALA A 110 -7.16 -6.11 2.61
N THR A 111 -8.15 -6.73 3.24
CA THR A 111 -8.23 -8.18 3.39
C THR A 111 -9.57 -8.70 2.92
N GLY A 112 -9.60 -9.92 2.45
CA GLY A 112 -10.81 -10.56 1.98
C GLY A 112 -10.49 -11.85 1.28
N TRP A 113 -11.12 -12.08 0.14
CA TRP A 113 -11.09 -13.37 -0.52
C TRP A 113 -11.36 -13.24 -2.01
N THR A 114 -10.85 -14.21 -2.74
CA THR A 114 -11.09 -14.42 -4.16
C THR A 114 -11.66 -15.81 -4.38
N THR A 115 -12.36 -15.99 -5.48
CA THR A 115 -12.83 -17.29 -5.96
C THR A 115 -12.20 -17.58 -7.32
N TRP A 116 -11.78 -18.83 -7.51
CA TRP A 116 -11.20 -19.31 -8.76
C TRP A 116 -11.50 -20.79 -8.92
N ARG A 117 -12.17 -21.19 -10.01
CA ARG A 117 -12.54 -22.60 -10.29
C ARG A 117 -13.29 -23.24 -9.12
N GLY A 118 -14.24 -22.50 -8.56
CA GLY A 118 -15.04 -22.93 -7.40
C GLY A 118 -14.29 -22.98 -6.06
N ASN A 119 -12.99 -22.69 -6.03
CA ASN A 119 -12.20 -22.66 -4.79
C ASN A 119 -12.07 -21.23 -4.27
N ARG A 120 -12.10 -21.05 -2.95
CA ARG A 120 -11.94 -19.75 -2.30
C ARG A 120 -10.53 -19.62 -1.73
N TYR A 121 -9.88 -18.50 -2.02
CA TYR A 121 -8.54 -18.19 -1.54
C TYR A 121 -8.56 -16.93 -0.71
N THR A 122 -7.74 -16.88 0.34
CA THR A 122 -7.53 -15.65 1.10
C THR A 122 -6.82 -14.63 0.23
N LEU A 123 -7.23 -13.37 0.33
CA LEU A 123 -6.63 -12.27 -0.40
C LEU A 123 -6.31 -11.14 0.56
N SER A 124 -5.11 -10.61 0.47
CA SER A 124 -4.71 -9.38 1.15
C SER A 124 -3.96 -8.47 0.19
N CYS A 125 -4.17 -7.17 0.27
CA CYS A 125 -3.53 -6.18 -0.60
C CYS A 125 -3.20 -4.92 0.18
N TRP A 126 -2.09 -4.27 -0.16
CA TRP A 126 -1.61 -3.03 0.46
C TRP A 126 -0.88 -2.17 -0.58
N LYS A 127 -0.65 -0.90 -0.21
CA LYS A 127 0.17 0.03 -0.99
C LYS A 127 1.61 0.05 -0.48
N GLY A 128 2.55 0.28 -1.39
CA GLY A 128 3.99 0.26 -1.09
C GLY A 128 4.54 -1.16 -0.93
N ASP A 129 5.82 -1.26 -0.58
CA ASP A 129 6.57 -2.52 -0.65
C ASP A 129 6.08 -3.58 0.35
N VAL A 130 5.81 -3.17 1.60
CA VAL A 130 5.34 -4.03 2.69
C VAL A 130 4.14 -3.40 3.41
N PRO A 131 3.31 -4.19 4.11
CA PRO A 131 2.22 -3.67 4.95
C PRO A 131 2.71 -2.62 5.95
N LEU A 132 1.86 -1.62 6.26
CA LEU A 132 2.21 -0.57 7.22
C LEU A 132 2.65 -1.11 8.60
N PRO A 133 1.93 -2.07 9.22
CA PRO A 133 2.37 -2.63 10.50
C PRO A 133 3.78 -3.23 10.42
N GLU A 134 4.09 -3.98 9.36
CA GLU A 134 5.39 -4.60 9.16
C GLU A 134 6.50 -3.54 8.96
N ARG A 135 6.23 -2.49 8.18
CA ARG A 135 7.13 -1.35 8.02
C ARG A 135 7.44 -0.67 9.35
N CYS A 136 6.42 -0.45 10.18
CA CYS A 136 6.58 0.21 11.48
C CYS A 136 7.25 -0.68 12.53
N ASP A 137 7.03 -1.99 12.46
CA ASP A 137 7.72 -2.98 13.26
C ASP A 137 9.24 -2.96 13.03
N ALA A 138 9.64 -2.98 11.75
CA ALA A 138 11.03 -2.90 11.35
C ALA A 138 11.68 -1.58 11.78
N TYR A 139 10.99 -0.44 11.58
CA TYR A 139 11.45 0.87 12.02
C TYR A 139 11.71 0.91 13.54
N ALA A 140 10.73 0.48 14.34
CA ALA A 140 10.82 0.54 15.79
C ALA A 140 11.95 -0.34 16.33
N THR A 141 12.11 -1.53 15.74
CA THR A 141 13.20 -2.45 16.08
C THR A 141 14.57 -1.83 15.76
N ASN A 142 14.72 -1.20 14.60
CA ASN A 142 15.96 -0.54 14.21
C ASN A 142 16.30 0.64 15.14
N ALA A 143 15.32 1.48 15.47
CA ALA A 143 15.52 2.64 16.35
C ALA A 143 16.06 2.25 17.74
N VAL A 144 15.48 1.19 18.34
CA VAL A 144 15.94 0.65 19.63
C VAL A 144 17.35 0.07 19.53
N GLN A 145 17.65 -0.68 18.46
CA GLN A 145 19.00 -1.23 18.24
C GLN A 145 20.06 -0.13 18.09
N GLN A 146 19.74 0.96 17.41
CA GLN A 146 20.62 2.11 17.28
C GLN A 146 20.87 2.78 18.63
N TYR A 147 19.82 3.00 19.43
CA TYR A 147 19.96 3.56 20.79
C TYR A 147 20.81 2.67 21.69
N GLN A 148 20.55 1.37 21.74
CA GLN A 148 21.36 0.41 22.50
C GLN A 148 22.83 0.40 22.05
N SER A 149 23.08 0.57 20.75
CA SER A 149 24.44 0.69 20.22
C SER A 149 25.12 1.98 20.67
N ALA A 150 24.40 3.10 20.74
CA ALA A 150 24.93 4.36 21.25
C ALA A 150 25.30 4.27 22.74
N GLN A 151 24.46 3.60 23.55
CA GLN A 151 24.73 3.37 24.96
C GLN A 151 25.97 2.49 25.17
N ARG A 152 26.10 1.39 24.40
CA ARG A 152 27.28 0.50 24.46
C ARG A 152 28.59 1.16 24.05
N LEU A 153 28.53 2.15 23.16
CA LEU A 153 29.69 2.93 22.71
C LEU A 153 29.97 4.15 23.58
N PHE A 154 29.18 4.36 24.65
CA PHE A 154 29.28 5.52 25.54
C PHE A 154 29.24 6.87 24.79
N CYS A 155 28.37 6.96 23.77
CA CYS A 155 28.30 8.13 22.89
C CYS A 155 27.79 9.42 23.56
N GLY A 156 27.38 9.40 24.83
CA GLY A 156 26.82 10.56 25.54
C GLY A 156 25.50 11.09 24.95
N ILE A 157 24.78 10.27 24.18
CA ILE A 157 23.52 10.67 23.55
C ILE A 157 22.41 10.67 24.63
N PRO A 158 21.67 11.79 24.80
CA PRO A 158 20.61 11.87 25.79
C PRO A 158 19.44 10.97 25.42
N THR A 159 18.65 10.58 26.43
CA THR A 159 17.40 9.85 26.21
C THR A 159 16.29 10.84 25.89
N ASP A 160 15.65 10.68 24.73
CA ASP A 160 14.56 11.53 24.25
C ASP A 160 13.60 10.76 23.32
N ALA A 161 12.66 11.44 22.68
CA ALA A 161 11.69 10.82 21.77
C ALA A 161 12.34 10.03 20.61
N ARG A 162 13.47 10.51 20.09
CA ARG A 162 14.24 9.86 19.01
C ARG A 162 15.17 8.77 19.56
N TRP A 163 15.74 8.99 20.73
CA TRP A 163 16.74 8.14 21.38
C TRP A 163 16.19 7.54 22.67
N GLN A 164 15.51 6.40 22.54
CA GLN A 164 15.00 5.62 23.66
C GLN A 164 14.91 4.14 23.29
N ASP A 165 14.85 3.27 24.29
CA ASP A 165 14.71 1.82 24.15
C ASP A 165 13.25 1.33 24.08
N ASN A 166 12.27 2.23 24.30
CA ASN A 166 10.86 1.88 24.21
C ASN A 166 10.42 1.68 22.75
N ARG A 167 10.46 0.41 22.30
CA ARG A 167 10.00 -0.01 20.98
C ARG A 167 8.56 0.40 20.67
N ASN A 168 7.65 0.33 21.66
CA ASN A 168 6.25 0.65 21.45
C ASN A 168 6.05 2.14 21.15
N ALA A 169 6.84 3.02 21.76
CA ALA A 169 6.81 4.45 21.44
C ALA A 169 7.21 4.71 19.98
N HIS A 170 8.29 4.08 19.51
CA HIS A 170 8.71 4.18 18.10
C HIS A 170 7.67 3.61 17.13
N TYR A 171 7.10 2.45 17.45
CA TYR A 171 6.07 1.81 16.64
C TYR A 171 4.83 2.68 16.52
N ASN A 172 4.33 3.19 17.66
CA ASN A 172 3.14 4.04 17.70
C ASN A 172 3.34 5.35 16.95
N TRP A 173 4.52 5.97 17.08
CA TRP A 173 4.87 7.16 16.30
C TRP A 173 4.89 6.87 14.79
N CYS A 174 5.45 5.73 14.37
CA CYS A 174 5.45 5.33 12.97
C CYS A 174 4.03 5.10 12.44
N MET A 175 3.17 4.41 13.20
CA MET A 175 1.78 4.15 12.83
C MET A 175 0.99 5.46 12.67
N GLN A 176 1.15 6.41 13.61
CA GLN A 176 0.53 7.74 13.52
C GLN A 176 1.00 8.52 12.29
N SER A 177 2.27 8.35 11.92
CA SER A 177 2.88 8.92 10.73
C SER A 177 2.55 8.16 9.44
N LYS A 178 1.68 7.13 9.51
CA LYS A 178 1.34 6.22 8.40
C LYS A 178 2.55 5.59 7.73
N GLY A 179 3.63 5.42 8.49
CA GLY A 179 4.91 4.89 8.01
C GLY A 179 5.45 5.66 6.81
N ASN A 180 5.30 7.00 6.80
CA ASN A 180 5.80 7.86 5.73
C ASN A 180 7.31 7.63 5.50
N PRO A 181 7.71 7.13 4.32
CA PRO A 181 9.09 6.71 4.09
C PRO A 181 10.09 7.86 4.22
N THR A 182 9.70 9.09 3.87
CA THR A 182 10.58 10.27 4.01
C THR A 182 10.94 10.52 5.48
N TRP A 183 9.96 10.43 6.39
CA TRP A 183 10.21 10.67 7.83
C TRP A 183 10.98 9.52 8.47
N LEU A 184 10.62 8.27 8.14
CA LEU A 184 11.34 7.10 8.64
C LEU A 184 12.81 7.12 8.21
N ASN A 185 13.07 7.45 6.94
CA ASN A 185 14.43 7.57 6.41
C ASN A 185 15.21 8.70 7.07
N ALA A 186 14.59 9.86 7.30
CA ALA A 186 15.22 10.98 7.98
C ALA A 186 15.62 10.63 9.43
N GLU A 187 14.74 9.99 10.19
CA GLU A 187 15.01 9.54 11.56
C GLU A 187 16.13 8.48 11.60
N ASN A 188 16.07 7.48 10.71
CA ASN A 188 17.10 6.45 10.63
C ASN A 188 18.45 7.01 10.20
N LYS A 189 18.46 8.00 9.28
CA LYS A 189 19.68 8.68 8.85
C LYS A 189 20.28 9.50 9.99
N ALA A 190 19.48 10.29 10.71
CA ALA A 190 19.94 11.08 11.83
C ALA A 190 20.61 10.21 12.92
N ARG A 191 19.99 9.06 13.25
CA ARG A 191 20.59 8.10 14.20
C ARG A 191 21.86 7.45 13.66
N SER A 192 21.88 7.06 12.39
CA SER A 192 23.05 6.46 11.75
C SER A 192 24.23 7.43 11.67
N ASP A 193 23.99 8.69 11.33
CA ASP A 193 25.03 9.72 11.25
C ASP A 193 25.64 10.01 12.64
N ALA A 194 24.80 10.10 13.68
CA ALA A 194 25.26 10.29 15.05
C ALA A 194 26.11 9.11 15.56
N LEU A 195 25.70 7.87 15.28
CA LEU A 195 26.48 6.67 15.59
C LEU A 195 27.81 6.64 14.83
N ALA A 196 27.79 7.00 13.55
CA ALA A 196 29.01 7.07 12.74
C ALA A 196 30.00 8.10 13.30
N GLN A 197 29.49 9.28 13.70
CA GLN A 197 30.31 10.31 14.33
C GLN A 197 30.90 9.83 15.66
N CYS A 198 30.08 9.24 16.53
CA CYS A 198 30.53 8.67 17.80
C CYS A 198 31.64 7.62 17.60
N ARG A 199 31.46 6.69 16.65
CA ARG A 199 32.48 5.67 16.36
C ARG A 199 33.81 6.30 15.94
N ARG A 200 33.80 7.38 15.16
CA ARG A 200 35.03 8.08 14.77
C ARG A 200 35.73 8.71 15.97
N THR A 201 34.97 9.30 16.90
CA THR A 201 35.54 9.90 18.12
C THR A 201 36.07 8.84 19.08
N THR A 202 35.41 7.67 19.18
CA THR A 202 35.87 6.55 20.01
C THR A 202 37.12 5.86 19.44
N VAL A 203 37.23 5.74 18.12
CA VAL A 203 38.40 5.11 17.47
C VAL A 203 39.59 6.06 17.33
N GLY A 204 39.35 7.36 17.12
CA GLY A 204 40.41 8.39 17.06
C GLY A 204 40.88 8.90 18.43
N GLY A 205 40.05 8.73 19.47
CA GLY A 205 40.34 9.13 20.84
C GLY A 205 40.85 7.96 21.68
N GLY A 206 42.03 7.45 21.37
CA GLY A 206 42.80 6.62 22.29
C GLY A 206 43.26 7.43 23.50
N ILE A 207 42.32 7.85 24.37
CA ILE A 207 42.64 8.44 25.66
C ILE A 207 43.00 7.28 26.59
N ARG A 208 44.29 7.20 26.92
CA ARG A 208 44.81 6.41 28.03
C ARG A 208 44.04 6.80 29.29
N HIS A 209 43.22 5.90 29.81
CA HIS A 209 42.75 6.02 31.18
C HIS A 209 43.97 5.88 32.11
N ASN A 210 44.50 7.01 32.59
CA ASN A 210 45.38 7.01 33.75
C ASN A 210 44.53 6.64 34.97
N LEU A 211 44.71 5.41 35.45
CA LEU A 211 44.30 4.98 36.77
C LEU A 211 45.20 5.68 37.82
N PRO A 212 44.64 6.37 38.82
CA PRO A 212 45.43 6.90 39.92
C PRO A 212 45.93 5.74 40.82
N ARG A 213 47.22 5.82 41.18
CA ARG A 213 47.84 5.04 42.26
C ARG A 213 47.52 5.66 43.60
#